data_AF-A0A0L0SVQ9-F1
#
_entry.id   AF-A0A0L0SVQ9-F1
#
_cell.length_a   1.000
_cell.length_b   1.000
_cell.length_c   1.000
_cell.angle_alpha   90.00
_cell.angle_beta   90.00
_cell.angle_gamma   90.00
#
_symmetry.space_group_name_H-M   'P 1'
#
loop_
_entity.id
_entity.type
_entity.pdbx_description
1 polymer ?
#
loop_
_entity_poly.entity_id
_entity_poly.type
_entity_poly.pdbx_seq_one_letter_code
_entity_poly.pdbx_strand_id
1 'polypeptide(L)'
;MFPRPILALALLFVVALVVPIQPANAHSRLLSPPARDNDYCGAWSTLCAPCGKTKTKADANPGAVTYKRGQTIDIANNHPAGFIRLSIVPFTSAQTIDDFTAGTVHYSCHESGCKSGNATNPNGPDAPGTPVDGNRCSTKFTVPTWLKDGQYTLQWLWFGGASYYGDENRGQTDYYSCHDFTVRGGVAVNPFGKPSCPTFFGGDAVSANTARCKYFGTGAPFQCRPDGCAGSYKDGRPVPLVQCLGTKATTTTVAGKPAKATAA
;
A
#
# COMPACT_ATOMS: atom_id res chain seq x y z
N MET A 1 -64.51 36.03 29.17
CA MET A 1 -64.00 36.74 27.98
C MET A 1 -62.55 37.11 28.27
N PHE A 2 -61.60 36.26 27.90
CA PHE A 2 -60.78 36.29 26.66
C PHE A 2 -59.64 37.33 26.71
N PRO A 3 -58.45 37.05 26.14
CA PRO A 3 -57.20 36.95 26.90
C PRO A 3 -56.16 38.04 26.58
N ARG A 4 -55.05 38.05 27.35
CA ARG A 4 -53.82 38.85 27.15
C ARG A 4 -53.20 38.64 25.76
N PRO A 5 -52.36 39.59 25.29
CA PRO A 5 -51.14 39.21 24.58
C PRO A 5 -49.90 39.64 25.38
N ILE A 6 -49.16 38.62 25.82
CA ILE A 6 -47.78 38.69 26.25
C ILE A 6 -46.95 38.90 24.99
N LEU A 7 -46.26 40.05 24.86
CA LEU A 7 -45.22 40.22 23.86
C LEU A 7 -43.98 39.42 24.32
N ALA A 8 -43.98 38.12 24.04
CA ALA A 8 -42.78 37.30 24.15
C ALA A 8 -41.95 37.53 22.88
N LEU A 9 -40.94 38.40 22.99
CA LEU A 9 -39.93 38.61 21.96
C LEU A 9 -39.05 37.35 21.88
N ALA A 10 -39.45 36.38 21.06
CA ALA A 10 -38.65 35.20 20.77
C ALA A 10 -37.50 35.59 19.83
N LEU A 11 -36.35 35.96 20.40
CA LEU A 11 -35.08 35.95 19.68
C LEU A 11 -34.69 34.49 19.42
N LEU A 12 -35.09 33.95 18.27
CA LEU A 12 -34.51 32.72 17.75
C LEU A 12 -33.09 33.05 17.25
N PHE A 13 -32.09 32.92 18.12
CA PHE A 13 -30.71 32.80 17.68
C PHE A 13 -30.56 31.44 16.98
N VAL A 14 -30.70 31.42 15.66
CA VAL A 14 -30.25 30.30 14.84
C VAL A 14 -28.72 30.37 14.81
N VAL A 15 -28.08 29.79 15.83
CA VAL A 15 -26.66 29.46 15.76
C VAL A 15 -26.56 28.30 14.78
N ALA A 16 -26.42 28.62 13.50
CA ALA A 16 -25.95 27.67 12.52
C ALA A 16 -24.56 27.24 12.97
N LEU A 17 -24.46 26.06 13.61
CA LEU A 17 -23.21 25.36 13.82
C LEU A 17 -22.62 25.11 12.43
N VAL A 18 -21.79 26.04 11.97
CA VAL A 18 -20.89 25.82 10.84
C VAL A 18 -19.89 24.79 11.35
N VAL A 19 -20.27 23.52 11.27
CA VAL A 19 -19.32 22.42 11.42
C VAL A 19 -18.41 22.53 10.21
N PRO A 20 -17.12 22.86 10.37
CA PRO A 20 -16.22 22.88 9.25
C PRO A 20 -16.21 21.46 8.66
N ILE A 21 -16.72 21.32 7.44
CA ILE A 21 -16.54 20.11 6.65
C ILE A 21 -15.04 20.04 6.37
N GLN A 22 -14.32 19.29 7.21
CA GLN A 22 -12.92 18.99 6.96
C GLN A 22 -12.90 18.15 5.67
N PRO A 23 -12.25 18.61 4.59
CA PRO A 23 -12.16 17.83 3.38
C PRO A 23 -11.45 16.51 3.71
N ALA A 24 -12.07 15.39 3.33
CA ALA A 24 -11.42 14.09 3.41
C ALA A 24 -10.14 14.15 2.56
N ASN A 25 -8.98 14.04 3.21
CA ASN A 25 -7.71 14.22 2.52
C ASN A 25 -7.40 12.95 1.71
N ALA A 26 -7.34 13.05 0.38
CA ALA A 26 -7.13 11.91 -0.51
C ALA A 26 -5.63 11.56 -0.64
N HIS A 27 -4.97 11.29 0.51
CA HIS A 27 -3.53 11.03 0.55
C HIS A 27 -3.16 9.88 1.47
N SER A 28 -2.22 9.06 1.03
CA SER A 28 -1.76 7.89 1.77
C SER A 28 -0.25 7.95 2.03
N ARG A 29 0.19 7.28 3.09
CA ARG A 29 1.60 7.13 3.46
C ARG A 29 1.81 5.86 4.28
N LEU A 30 3.07 5.45 4.40
CA LEU A 30 3.46 4.39 5.33
C LEU A 30 3.37 4.91 6.78
N LEU A 31 2.43 4.37 7.56
CA LEU A 31 2.22 4.74 8.98
C LEU A 31 3.06 3.90 9.93
N SER A 32 3.48 2.72 9.49
CA SER A 32 4.46 1.87 10.17
C SER A 32 5.02 0.86 9.19
N PRO A 33 6.31 0.55 9.27
CA PRO A 33 7.30 1.18 10.16
C PRO A 33 7.54 2.66 9.82
N PRO A 34 8.23 3.45 10.67
CA PRO A 34 8.42 4.88 10.43
C PRO A 34 9.08 5.13 9.08
N ALA A 35 8.43 5.95 8.25
CA ALA A 35 8.98 6.37 6.97
C ALA A 35 10.14 7.36 7.18
N ARG A 36 11.09 7.35 6.24
CA ARG A 36 12.15 8.34 6.10
C ARG A 36 11.52 9.72 6.00
N ASP A 37 10.59 9.86 5.06
CA ASP A 37 9.78 11.04 4.83
C ASP A 37 8.33 10.78 5.26
N ASN A 38 7.78 11.67 6.08
CA ASN A 38 6.40 11.59 6.54
C ASN A 38 5.44 12.41 5.67
N ASP A 39 5.96 13.13 4.67
CA ASP A 39 5.15 13.83 3.68
C ASP A 39 4.44 12.84 2.74
N TYR A 40 3.39 13.31 2.07
CA TYR A 40 2.67 12.54 1.07
C TYR A 40 3.43 12.63 -0.25
N CYS A 41 3.92 11.49 -0.76
CA CYS A 41 4.46 11.42 -2.11
C CYS A 41 3.54 10.58 -2.99
N GLY A 42 2.73 11.28 -3.79
CA GLY A 42 1.83 10.69 -4.77
C GLY A 42 2.45 10.62 -6.17
N ALA A 43 2.03 9.65 -6.96
CA ALA A 43 2.40 9.50 -8.36
C ALA A 43 1.60 10.47 -9.26
N TRP A 44 1.76 11.77 -9.05
CA TRP A 44 1.04 12.82 -9.78
C TRP A 44 1.59 13.02 -11.21
N SER A 45 1.43 14.22 -11.77
CA SER A 45 1.98 14.59 -13.09
C SER A 45 3.51 14.48 -13.12
N THR A 46 4.17 14.85 -12.03
CA THR A 46 5.59 14.62 -11.79
C THR A 46 5.75 13.70 -10.59
N LEU A 47 6.49 12.60 -10.77
CA LEU A 47 6.81 11.69 -9.68
C LEU A 47 7.78 12.38 -8.71
N CYS A 48 7.51 12.31 -7.42
CA CYS A 48 8.53 12.66 -6.43
C CYS A 48 9.63 11.58 -6.39
N ALA A 49 10.73 11.90 -5.71
CA ALA A 49 11.84 10.97 -5.58
C ALA A 49 11.37 9.66 -4.91
N PRO A 50 12.02 8.51 -5.17
CA PRO A 50 11.52 7.18 -4.80
C PRO A 50 11.22 6.95 -3.31
N CYS A 51 11.75 7.82 -2.43
CA CYS A 51 11.65 7.69 -0.98
C CYS A 51 11.00 8.88 -0.28
N GLY A 52 10.39 9.82 -1.02
CA GLY A 52 9.77 11.01 -0.45
C GLY A 52 10.07 12.27 -1.28
N LYS A 53 9.53 13.40 -0.81
CA LYS A 53 9.64 14.70 -1.47
C LYS A 53 10.59 15.64 -0.75
N THR A 54 10.57 15.62 0.58
CA THR A 54 11.27 16.58 1.44
C THR A 54 12.56 16.03 1.99
N LYS A 55 12.64 14.70 2.17
CA LYS A 55 13.84 14.03 2.67
C LYS A 55 14.51 13.17 1.61
N THR A 56 15.83 13.17 1.66
CA THR A 56 16.71 12.47 0.74
C THR A 56 17.38 11.30 1.43
N LYS A 57 18.18 10.54 0.68
CA LYS A 57 19.00 9.46 1.25
C LYS A 57 20.00 9.96 2.31
N ALA A 58 20.41 11.23 2.26
CA ALA A 58 21.30 11.81 3.28
C ALA A 58 20.62 11.94 4.65
N ASP A 59 19.29 12.00 4.68
CA ASP A 59 18.48 12.12 5.91
C ASP A 59 18.11 10.75 6.50
N ALA A 60 18.50 9.65 5.83
CA ALA A 60 18.20 8.30 6.25
C ALA A 60 19.01 7.88 7.48
N ASN A 61 18.38 7.15 8.39
CA ASN A 61 19.06 6.56 9.55
C ASN A 61 18.73 5.06 9.67
N PRO A 62 19.34 4.20 8.83
CA PRO A 62 19.12 2.75 8.90
C PRO A 62 19.58 2.13 10.22
N GLY A 63 20.37 2.83 11.05
CA GLY A 63 20.78 2.38 12.37
C GLY A 63 19.72 2.56 13.46
N ALA A 64 18.72 3.41 13.24
CA ALA A 64 17.68 3.70 14.24
C ALA A 64 16.77 2.50 14.55
N VAL A 65 16.60 1.61 13.57
CA VAL A 65 15.73 0.43 13.68
C VAL A 65 16.49 -0.80 13.25
N THR A 66 16.52 -1.82 14.11
CA THR A 66 17.14 -3.11 13.80
C THR A 66 16.08 -4.22 13.86
N TYR A 67 16.01 -5.01 12.79
CA TYR A 67 15.19 -6.21 12.74
C TYR A 67 16.04 -7.47 12.67
N LYS A 68 15.49 -8.57 13.18
CA LYS A 68 16.04 -9.91 12.99
C LYS A 68 15.48 -10.54 11.72
N ARG A 69 16.25 -11.38 11.03
CA ARG A 69 15.69 -12.27 10.00
C ARG A 69 14.55 -13.11 10.59
N GLY A 70 13.46 -13.24 9.85
CA GLY A 70 12.26 -13.97 10.28
C GLY A 70 11.39 -13.20 11.27
N GLN A 71 11.77 -12.00 11.69
CA GLN A 71 10.91 -11.15 12.50
C GLN A 71 9.71 -10.67 11.69
N THR A 72 8.52 -10.73 12.26
CA THR A 72 7.33 -10.11 11.69
C THR A 72 7.23 -8.65 12.14
N ILE A 73 6.90 -7.77 11.20
CA ILE A 73 6.66 -6.35 11.40
C ILE A 73 5.30 -5.96 10.83
N ASP A 74 4.75 -4.86 11.33
CA ASP A 74 3.50 -4.28 10.83
C ASP A 74 3.77 -3.29 9.70
N ILE A 75 3.08 -3.50 8.58
CA ILE A 75 2.99 -2.57 7.46
C ILE A 75 1.62 -1.91 7.49
N ALA A 76 1.58 -0.64 7.86
CA ALA A 76 0.33 0.06 8.14
C ALA A 76 0.05 1.21 7.17
N ASN A 77 -1.21 1.30 6.77
CA ASN A 77 -1.81 2.38 5.98
C ASN A 77 -3.27 2.57 6.44
N ASN A 78 -3.94 3.64 6.03
CA ASN A 78 -5.29 4.02 6.47
C ASN A 78 -6.33 4.12 5.34
N HIS A 79 -5.99 3.81 4.09
CA HIS A 79 -6.91 3.95 2.96
C HIS A 79 -7.45 2.61 2.44
N PRO A 80 -8.71 2.53 1.99
CA PRO A 80 -9.32 1.28 1.57
C PRO A 80 -8.81 0.77 0.22
N ALA A 81 -8.95 -0.55 0.03
CA ALA A 81 -8.68 -1.27 -1.22
C ALA A 81 -7.24 -1.13 -1.75
N GLY A 82 -7.01 -1.77 -2.90
CA GLY A 82 -5.75 -1.73 -3.61
C GLY A 82 -4.72 -2.70 -3.06
N PHE A 83 -3.49 -2.48 -3.49
CA PHE A 83 -2.37 -3.37 -3.24
C PHE A 83 -1.26 -2.63 -2.52
N ILE A 84 -0.53 -3.36 -1.68
CA ILE A 84 0.76 -2.93 -1.17
C ILE A 84 1.84 -3.69 -1.93
N ARG A 85 2.84 -2.98 -2.43
CA ARG A 85 4.13 -3.53 -2.89
C ARG A 85 5.18 -3.19 -1.87
N LEU A 86 5.96 -4.20 -1.48
CA LEU A 86 7.15 -4.02 -0.68
C LEU A 86 8.37 -4.43 -1.49
N SER A 87 9.33 -3.52 -1.53
CA SER A 87 10.61 -3.70 -2.20
C SER A 87 11.75 -3.48 -1.22
N ILE A 88 12.75 -4.35 -1.24
CA ILE A 88 13.93 -4.22 -0.38
C ILE A 88 15.17 -4.16 -1.25
N VAL A 89 15.97 -3.10 -1.05
CA VAL A 89 17.27 -2.92 -1.71
C VAL A 89 18.35 -2.69 -0.66
N PRO A 90 19.62 -3.06 -0.92
CA PRO A 90 20.73 -2.66 -0.07
C PRO A 90 20.77 -1.14 0.10
N PHE A 91 21.05 -0.66 1.31
CA PHE A 91 21.09 0.78 1.56
C PHE A 91 22.11 1.49 0.66
N THR A 92 23.18 0.81 0.26
CA THR A 92 24.23 1.34 -0.62
C THR A 92 23.81 1.51 -2.09
N SER A 93 22.66 1.00 -2.52
CA SER A 93 22.21 1.12 -3.92
C SER A 93 21.80 2.55 -4.30
N ALA A 94 21.53 2.80 -5.58
CA ALA A 94 21.07 4.09 -6.07
C ALA A 94 19.65 4.46 -5.58
N GLN A 95 18.83 3.46 -5.21
CA GLN A 95 17.45 3.62 -4.72
C GLN A 95 16.53 4.34 -5.72
N THR A 96 16.67 4.02 -7.01
CA THR A 96 15.78 4.49 -8.08
C THR A 96 14.44 3.72 -8.07
N ILE A 97 13.42 4.22 -8.80
CA ILE A 97 12.17 3.47 -9.00
C ILE A 97 12.44 2.09 -9.61
N ASP A 98 13.40 1.99 -10.52
CA ASP A 98 13.77 0.73 -11.17
C ASP A 98 14.46 -0.23 -10.19
N ASP A 99 15.37 0.28 -9.35
CA ASP A 99 15.99 -0.52 -8.28
C ASP A 99 14.94 -1.13 -7.36
N PHE A 100 13.95 -0.33 -6.94
CA PHE A 100 12.86 -0.83 -6.09
C PHE A 100 11.93 -1.76 -6.85
N THR A 101 11.66 -1.52 -8.13
CA THR A 101 10.84 -2.41 -8.94
C THR A 101 11.51 -3.78 -9.08
N ALA A 102 12.81 -3.83 -9.38
CA ALA A 102 13.62 -5.06 -9.40
C ALA A 102 13.78 -5.69 -7.99
N GLY A 103 13.80 -4.87 -6.95
CA GLY A 103 13.89 -5.26 -5.54
C GLY A 103 12.57 -5.69 -4.92
N THR A 104 11.50 -5.89 -5.69
CA THR A 104 10.20 -6.31 -5.15
C THR A 104 10.29 -7.68 -4.50
N VAL A 105 9.82 -7.80 -3.26
CA VAL A 105 9.86 -9.05 -2.48
C VAL A 105 8.47 -9.56 -2.11
N HIS A 106 7.49 -8.66 -2.05
CA HIS A 106 6.17 -8.97 -1.54
C HIS A 106 5.10 -8.06 -2.13
N TYR A 107 3.92 -8.63 -2.32
CA TYR A 107 2.67 -7.92 -2.51
C TYR A 107 1.65 -8.35 -1.46
N SER A 108 0.74 -7.47 -1.09
CA SER A 108 -0.47 -7.86 -0.36
C SER A 108 -1.68 -7.09 -0.86
N CYS A 109 -2.89 -7.54 -0.52
CA CYS A 109 -3.99 -6.60 -0.41
C CYS A 109 -3.68 -5.65 0.74
N HIS A 110 -4.08 -4.39 0.64
CA HIS A 110 -3.87 -3.47 1.76
C HIS A 110 -4.57 -3.97 3.04
N GLU A 111 -5.79 -4.47 2.90
CA GLU A 111 -6.66 -4.88 4.00
C GLU A 111 -6.55 -6.37 4.34
N SER A 112 -5.37 -6.98 4.11
CA SER A 112 -5.15 -8.38 4.44
C SER A 112 -5.12 -8.61 5.95
N GLY A 113 -6.27 -9.00 6.50
CA GLY A 113 -6.44 -9.28 7.93
C GLY A 113 -6.88 -8.09 8.77
N CYS A 114 -7.31 -6.99 8.13
CA CYS A 114 -7.89 -5.82 8.80
C CYS A 114 -8.96 -5.16 7.91
N LYS A 115 -9.55 -4.05 8.38
CA LYS A 115 -10.50 -3.25 7.59
C LYS A 115 -10.12 -1.78 7.72
N SER A 116 -9.84 -1.10 6.61
CA SER A 116 -9.85 0.35 6.51
C SER A 116 -11.19 0.79 5.91
N GLY A 117 -11.48 2.09 5.91
CA GLY A 117 -12.81 2.62 5.58
C GLY A 117 -13.88 2.46 6.68
N ASN A 118 -15.12 2.80 6.35
CA ASN A 118 -16.26 2.71 7.27
C ASN A 118 -16.65 1.25 7.50
N ALA A 119 -17.00 0.87 8.73
CA ALA A 119 -17.46 -0.48 9.06
C ALA A 119 -18.66 -0.95 8.20
N THR A 120 -19.54 -0.03 7.79
CA THR A 120 -20.71 -0.34 6.94
C THR A 120 -20.39 -0.28 5.45
N ASN A 121 -19.31 0.40 5.07
CA ASN A 121 -18.81 0.45 3.70
C ASN A 121 -17.28 0.47 3.69
N PRO A 122 -16.63 -0.71 3.61
CA PRO A 122 -15.17 -0.82 3.60
C PRO A 122 -14.50 -0.08 2.44
N ASN A 123 -15.25 0.23 1.39
CA ASN A 123 -14.78 0.96 0.21
C ASN A 123 -15.08 2.47 0.29
N GLY A 124 -15.86 2.89 1.29
CA GLY A 124 -16.32 4.25 1.49
C GLY A 124 -15.28 5.14 2.18
N PRO A 125 -15.61 6.42 2.40
CA PRO A 125 -14.77 7.30 3.19
C PRO A 125 -14.71 6.85 4.65
N ASP A 126 -13.76 7.42 5.39
CA ASP A 126 -13.72 7.29 6.85
C ASP A 126 -15.02 7.78 7.49
N ALA A 127 -15.38 7.20 8.63
CA ALA A 127 -16.55 7.65 9.39
C ALA A 127 -16.36 9.11 9.84
N PRO A 128 -17.43 9.94 9.88
CA PRO A 128 -17.33 11.31 10.39
C PRO A 128 -16.69 11.37 11.78
N GLY A 129 -15.73 12.28 11.96
CA GLY A 129 -14.98 12.43 13.21
C GLY A 129 -13.78 11.50 13.38
N THR A 130 -13.48 10.65 12.39
CA THR A 130 -12.24 9.85 12.38
C THR A 130 -11.03 10.79 12.33
N PRO A 131 -10.07 10.69 13.28
CA PRO A 131 -8.84 11.47 13.23
C PRO A 131 -8.01 11.15 11.99
N VAL A 132 -7.14 12.07 11.58
CA VAL A 132 -6.14 11.82 10.53
C VAL A 132 -5.35 10.55 10.88
N ASP A 133 -5.24 9.64 9.92
CA ASP A 133 -4.60 8.32 10.06
C ASP A 133 -5.24 7.41 11.13
N GLY A 134 -6.42 7.77 11.66
CA GLY A 134 -7.10 7.04 12.73
C GLY A 134 -7.63 5.67 12.29
N ASN A 135 -7.91 5.50 11.00
CA ASN A 135 -8.44 4.27 10.44
C ASN A 135 -7.36 3.29 9.98
N ARG A 136 -6.44 2.98 10.89
CA ARG A 136 -5.22 2.26 10.56
C ARG A 136 -5.46 0.76 10.38
N CYS A 137 -5.03 0.25 9.24
CA CYS A 137 -5.07 -1.16 8.88
C CYS A 137 -3.62 -1.64 8.65
N SER A 138 -3.22 -2.72 9.35
CA SER A 138 -1.87 -3.26 9.29
C SER A 138 -1.86 -4.68 8.74
N THR A 139 -1.04 -4.91 7.71
CA THR A 139 -0.71 -6.25 7.22
C THR A 139 0.64 -6.68 7.81
N LYS A 140 0.76 -7.96 8.16
CA LYS A 140 2.00 -8.54 8.68
C LYS A 140 2.98 -8.83 7.54
N PHE A 141 4.22 -8.38 7.69
CA PHE A 141 5.33 -8.70 6.80
C PHE A 141 6.47 -9.36 7.58
N THR A 142 7.02 -10.44 7.07
CA THR A 142 8.15 -11.12 7.71
C THR A 142 9.44 -10.73 7.02
N VAL A 143 10.40 -10.20 7.80
CA VAL A 143 11.74 -9.84 7.33
C VAL A 143 12.40 -11.07 6.70
N PRO A 144 12.73 -11.02 5.39
CA PRO A 144 13.16 -12.20 4.67
C PRO A 144 14.41 -12.87 5.21
N THR A 145 14.43 -14.21 5.22
CA THR A 145 15.53 -15.01 5.78
C THR A 145 16.78 -15.04 4.91
N TRP A 146 16.66 -14.67 3.63
CA TRP A 146 17.79 -14.54 2.71
C TRP A 146 18.57 -13.24 2.88
N LEU A 147 18.10 -12.28 3.68
CA LEU A 147 18.81 -11.02 3.95
C LEU A 147 20.06 -11.29 4.78
N LYS A 148 21.22 -10.89 4.28
CA LYS A 148 22.44 -10.86 5.10
C LYS A 148 22.31 -9.80 6.19
N ASP A 149 23.16 -9.87 7.21
CA ASP A 149 23.31 -8.73 8.13
C ASP A 149 23.80 -7.52 7.34
N GLY A 150 23.20 -6.36 7.57
CA GLY A 150 23.48 -5.15 6.80
C GLY A 150 22.37 -4.12 6.86
N GLN A 151 22.59 -2.99 6.20
CA GLN A 151 21.61 -1.89 6.11
C GLN A 151 20.82 -1.98 4.81
N TYR A 152 19.52 -1.72 4.90
CA TYR A 152 18.56 -1.86 3.81
C TYR A 152 17.57 -0.71 3.80
N THR A 153 16.96 -0.50 2.63
CA THR A 153 15.79 0.36 2.47
C THR A 153 14.62 -0.48 1.98
N LEU A 154 13.50 -0.40 2.69
CA LEU A 154 12.19 -0.93 2.32
C LEU A 154 11.41 0.19 1.65
N GLN A 155 11.07 0.08 0.36
CA GLN A 155 10.05 0.94 -0.23
C GLN A 155 8.68 0.29 -0.03
N TRP A 156 7.78 1.07 0.52
CA TRP A 156 6.35 0.81 0.54
C TRP A 156 5.71 1.60 -0.61
N LEU A 157 4.87 0.92 -1.39
CA LEU A 157 4.05 1.53 -2.44
C LEU A 157 2.63 0.99 -2.30
N TRP A 158 1.66 1.88 -2.19
CA TRP A 158 0.24 1.57 -2.31
C TRP A 158 -0.26 2.02 -3.68
N PHE A 159 -0.97 1.14 -4.38
CA PHE A 159 -1.48 1.39 -5.73
C PHE A 159 -2.81 0.70 -5.98
N GLY A 160 -3.58 1.23 -6.94
CA GLY A 160 -4.94 0.77 -7.21
C GLY A 160 -5.90 1.05 -6.05
N GLY A 161 -5.57 2.02 -5.21
CA GLY A 161 -6.38 2.53 -4.12
C GLY A 161 -7.64 3.23 -4.61
N ALA A 162 -8.64 3.33 -3.73
CA ALA A 162 -9.95 3.90 -4.07
C ALA A 162 -10.37 5.05 -3.14
N SER A 163 -11.58 5.56 -3.36
CA SER A 163 -12.21 6.59 -2.51
C SER A 163 -11.50 7.94 -2.58
N TYR A 164 -11.29 8.47 -3.80
CA TYR A 164 -10.70 9.80 -4.00
C TYR A 164 -11.64 10.88 -3.47
N TYR A 165 -11.24 11.55 -2.37
CA TYR A 165 -12.10 12.49 -1.63
C TYR A 165 -13.47 11.90 -1.24
N GLY A 166 -13.52 10.59 -0.96
CA GLY A 166 -14.75 9.88 -0.62
C GLY A 166 -15.61 9.46 -1.83
N ASP A 167 -15.20 9.76 -3.06
CA ASP A 167 -15.86 9.26 -4.27
C ASP A 167 -15.47 7.81 -4.53
N GLU A 168 -16.40 6.89 -4.23
CA GLU A 168 -16.24 5.45 -4.41
C GLU A 168 -16.08 5.03 -5.87
N ASN A 169 -16.44 5.90 -6.82
CA ASN A 169 -16.28 5.68 -8.26
C ASN A 169 -14.98 6.30 -8.80
N ARG A 170 -14.03 6.63 -7.91
CA ARG A 170 -12.71 7.14 -8.29
C ARG A 170 -11.59 6.48 -7.51
N GLY A 171 -10.55 6.11 -8.26
CA GLY A 171 -9.29 5.64 -7.73
C GLY A 171 -8.44 6.80 -7.24
N GLN A 172 -7.57 6.54 -6.27
CA GLN A 172 -6.52 7.49 -5.90
C GLN A 172 -5.27 7.30 -6.77
N THR A 173 -4.39 8.28 -6.75
CA THR A 173 -3.03 8.08 -7.26
C THR A 173 -2.28 7.10 -6.36
N ASP A 174 -1.15 6.61 -6.84
CA ASP A 174 -0.31 5.71 -6.08
C ASP A 174 0.55 6.50 -5.10
N TYR A 175 0.76 5.97 -3.90
CA TYR A 175 1.54 6.62 -2.86
C TYR A 175 2.71 5.75 -2.43
N TYR A 176 3.85 6.36 -2.17
CA TYR A 176 5.05 5.62 -1.79
C TYR A 176 5.96 6.38 -0.84
N SER A 177 6.71 5.61 -0.06
CA SER A 177 7.70 6.11 0.89
C SER A 177 8.71 5.01 1.20
N CYS A 178 9.81 5.37 1.85
CA CYS A 178 10.85 4.42 2.23
C CYS A 178 10.99 4.32 3.76
N HIS A 179 11.31 3.14 4.26
CA HIS A 179 11.76 2.89 5.62
C HIS A 179 13.18 2.33 5.58
N ASP A 180 14.09 2.92 6.36
CA ASP A 180 15.49 2.50 6.44
C ASP A 180 15.73 1.72 7.72
N PHE A 181 16.43 0.59 7.60
CA PHE A 181 16.62 -0.32 8.73
C PHE A 181 17.91 -1.15 8.60
N THR A 182 18.31 -1.74 9.72
CA THR A 182 19.40 -2.70 9.81
C THR A 182 18.84 -4.11 10.03
N VAL A 183 19.33 -5.09 9.29
CA VAL A 183 19.14 -6.51 9.61
C VAL A 183 20.33 -6.98 10.43
N ARG A 184 20.06 -7.60 11.58
CA ARG A 184 21.10 -8.23 12.41
C ARG A 184 20.57 -9.46 13.14
N GLY A 185 21.25 -10.59 12.98
CA GLY A 185 20.87 -11.84 13.63
C GLY A 185 19.48 -12.37 13.22
N GLY A 186 18.91 -13.24 14.07
CA GLY A 186 17.67 -13.97 13.78
C GLY A 186 17.95 -15.37 13.25
N VAL A 187 17.02 -15.93 12.49
CA VAL A 187 17.23 -17.24 11.84
C VAL A 187 18.46 -17.20 10.92
N ALA A 188 19.10 -18.36 10.71
CA ALA A 188 20.28 -18.46 9.84
C ALA A 188 19.96 -17.91 8.44
N VAL A 189 20.93 -17.23 7.83
CA VAL A 189 20.78 -16.71 6.46
C VAL A 189 20.54 -17.89 5.53
N ASN A 190 19.41 -17.89 4.83
CA ASN A 190 19.11 -18.89 3.80
C ASN A 190 19.20 -18.23 2.41
N PRO A 191 20.35 -18.28 1.71
CA PRO A 191 20.49 -17.65 0.40
C PRO A 191 19.55 -18.24 -0.66
N PHE A 192 19.09 -19.48 -0.48
CA PHE A 192 18.14 -20.15 -1.36
C PHE A 192 16.68 -19.84 -1.01
N GLY A 193 16.43 -19.09 0.06
CA GLY A 193 15.09 -18.71 0.50
C GLY A 193 14.45 -17.60 -0.33
N LYS A 194 15.18 -16.97 -1.27
CA LYS A 194 14.62 -15.89 -2.11
C LYS A 194 13.68 -16.47 -3.16
N PRO A 195 12.38 -16.15 -3.11
CA PRO A 195 11.43 -16.70 -4.08
C PRO A 195 11.71 -16.10 -5.46
N SER A 196 11.44 -16.88 -6.49
CA SER A 196 11.68 -16.48 -7.88
C SER A 196 10.68 -15.43 -8.39
N CYS A 197 9.55 -15.32 -7.73
CA CYS A 197 8.58 -14.23 -7.85
C CYS A 197 8.28 -13.66 -6.46
N PRO A 198 7.87 -12.38 -6.35
CA PRO A 198 7.41 -11.83 -5.09
C PRO A 198 6.32 -12.69 -4.45
N THR A 199 6.35 -12.79 -3.12
CA THR A 199 5.28 -13.45 -2.37
C THR A 199 4.00 -12.62 -2.44
N PHE A 200 2.85 -13.25 -2.18
CA PHE A 200 1.57 -12.55 -2.19
C PHE A 200 0.66 -12.98 -1.04
N PHE A 201 0.19 -12.02 -0.26
CA PHE A 201 -0.88 -12.20 0.72
C PHE A 201 -2.17 -11.60 0.18
N GLY A 202 -3.10 -12.47 -0.22
CA GLY A 202 -4.40 -12.07 -0.71
C GLY A 202 -5.44 -11.95 0.40
N GLY A 203 -6.63 -11.48 0.01
CA GLY A 203 -7.77 -11.29 0.90
C GLY A 203 -7.77 -9.88 1.45
N ASP A 204 -8.87 -9.16 1.26
CA ASP A 204 -9.10 -7.81 1.79
C ASP A 204 -10.36 -7.79 2.66
N ALA A 205 -10.79 -6.59 3.09
CA ALA A 205 -11.96 -6.41 3.94
C ALA A 205 -13.27 -6.96 3.36
N VAL A 206 -13.39 -7.05 2.03
CA VAL A 206 -14.61 -7.52 1.34
C VAL A 206 -14.49 -8.93 0.77
N SER A 207 -13.26 -9.46 0.65
CA SER A 207 -12.91 -10.73 0.04
C SER A 207 -11.87 -11.51 0.89
N ALA A 208 -12.04 -11.50 2.22
CA ALA A 208 -11.03 -11.94 3.21
C ALA A 208 -10.47 -13.35 3.01
N ASN A 209 -11.24 -14.27 2.41
CA ASN A 209 -10.85 -15.67 2.21
C ASN A 209 -10.41 -15.98 0.77
N THR A 210 -9.96 -14.97 0.02
CA THR A 210 -9.56 -15.13 -1.37
C THR A 210 -8.08 -14.84 -1.57
N ALA A 211 -7.51 -15.35 -2.66
CA ALA A 211 -6.17 -14.95 -3.10
C ALA A 211 -6.25 -13.79 -4.11
N ARG A 212 -7.10 -12.80 -3.83
CA ARG A 212 -7.40 -11.65 -4.69
C ARG A 212 -7.67 -10.42 -3.83
N CYS A 213 -7.57 -9.24 -4.44
CA CYS A 213 -7.88 -7.95 -3.84
C CYS A 213 -8.86 -7.21 -4.74
N LYS A 214 -9.71 -6.40 -4.13
CA LYS A 214 -10.38 -5.27 -4.74
C LYS A 214 -9.38 -4.16 -4.96
N TYR A 215 -9.44 -3.58 -6.14
CA TYR A 215 -8.62 -2.45 -6.51
C TYR A 215 -9.36 -1.63 -7.56
N PHE A 216 -8.99 -0.36 -7.66
CA PHE A 216 -9.62 0.55 -8.59
C PHE A 216 -8.78 0.72 -9.86
N GLY A 217 -9.42 0.69 -11.02
CA GLY A 217 -8.78 0.99 -12.31
C GLY A 217 -7.81 -0.07 -12.79
N THR A 218 -6.60 -0.13 -12.23
CA THR A 218 -5.49 -0.97 -12.72
C THR A 218 -4.76 -1.68 -11.59
N GLY A 219 -4.30 -2.89 -11.87
CA GLY A 219 -3.47 -3.68 -10.96
C GLY A 219 -1.98 -3.47 -11.18
N ALA A 220 -1.59 -2.41 -11.89
CA ALA A 220 -0.20 -2.10 -12.22
C ALA A 220 0.23 -0.77 -11.54
N PRO A 221 1.42 -0.75 -10.89
CA PRO A 221 2.01 0.47 -10.36
C PRO A 221 2.16 1.62 -11.37
N PHE A 222 2.01 2.84 -10.86
CA PHE A 222 2.20 4.14 -11.50
C PHE A 222 1.33 4.40 -12.72
N GLN A 223 0.21 3.68 -12.86
CA GLN A 223 -0.71 3.82 -13.99
C GLN A 223 -1.93 4.70 -13.68
N CYS A 224 -2.31 4.88 -12.40
CA CYS A 224 -3.43 5.75 -11.99
C CYS A 224 -2.97 7.20 -11.73
N ARG A 225 -2.53 7.89 -12.78
CA ARG A 225 -1.96 9.25 -12.68
C ARG A 225 -2.56 10.20 -13.73
N PRO A 226 -2.58 11.53 -13.49
CA PRO A 226 -2.08 12.23 -12.30
C PRO A 226 -3.06 12.26 -11.12
N ASP A 227 -4.37 12.23 -11.36
CA ASP A 227 -5.43 12.41 -10.35
C ASP A 227 -6.22 11.11 -10.10
N GLY A 228 -5.50 9.99 -10.08
CA GLY A 228 -6.07 8.67 -9.95
C GLY A 228 -6.73 8.14 -11.23
N CYS A 229 -7.29 6.93 -11.14
CA CYS A 229 -8.05 6.31 -12.23
C CYS A 229 -9.55 6.65 -12.11
N ALA A 230 -10.24 6.77 -13.24
CA ALA A 230 -11.71 6.69 -13.30
C ALA A 230 -12.16 5.27 -13.68
N GLY A 231 -13.37 4.87 -13.27
CA GLY A 231 -13.93 3.57 -13.64
C GLY A 231 -14.67 2.88 -12.50
N SER A 232 -14.42 1.59 -12.33
CA SER A 232 -15.05 0.76 -11.29
C SER A 232 -14.03 -0.12 -10.58
N TYR A 233 -14.45 -0.61 -9.42
CA TYR A 233 -13.72 -1.65 -8.70
C TYR A 233 -13.54 -2.90 -9.58
N LYS A 234 -12.32 -3.42 -9.54
CA LYS A 234 -11.92 -4.69 -10.13
C LYS A 234 -11.52 -5.64 -9.01
N ASP A 235 -11.33 -6.89 -9.38
CA ASP A 235 -10.97 -7.96 -8.46
C ASP A 235 -9.86 -8.79 -9.09
N GLY A 236 -8.75 -9.02 -8.39
CA GLY A 236 -7.62 -9.73 -8.98
C GLY A 236 -6.34 -9.66 -8.16
N ARG A 237 -5.22 -9.93 -8.85
CA ARG A 237 -3.86 -9.87 -8.30
C ARG A 237 -3.07 -8.76 -9.00
N PRO A 238 -1.96 -8.28 -8.40
CA PRO A 238 -1.07 -7.35 -9.07
C PRO A 238 -0.63 -7.88 -10.44
N VAL A 239 -0.73 -7.03 -11.47
CA VAL A 239 -0.33 -7.37 -12.84
C VAL A 239 1.14 -7.83 -12.90
N PRO A 240 2.12 -7.16 -12.25
CA PRO A 240 3.50 -7.63 -12.28
C PRO A 240 3.70 -9.01 -11.63
N LEU A 241 2.90 -9.33 -10.61
CA LEU A 241 2.93 -10.66 -9.99
C LEU A 241 2.40 -11.73 -10.97
N VAL A 242 1.27 -11.48 -11.62
CA VAL A 242 0.69 -12.40 -12.60
C VAL A 242 1.66 -12.65 -13.74
N GLN A 243 2.31 -11.60 -14.24
CA GLN A 243 3.34 -11.70 -15.29
C GLN A 243 4.54 -12.55 -14.84
N CYS A 244 5.05 -12.32 -13.62
CA CYS A 244 6.14 -13.12 -13.08
C CYS A 244 5.76 -14.61 -13.00
N LEU A 245 4.59 -14.92 -12.45
CA LEU A 245 4.11 -16.30 -12.33
C LEU A 245 3.87 -16.95 -13.70
N GLY A 246 3.36 -16.20 -14.67
CA GLY A 246 3.13 -16.67 -16.04
C GLY A 246 4.43 -17.02 -16.78
N THR A 247 5.46 -16.19 -16.69
CA THR A 247 6.76 -16.49 -17.32
C THR A 247 7.40 -17.76 -16.74
N LYS A 248 7.22 -18.03 -15.45
CA LYS A 248 7.70 -19.26 -14.80
C LYS A 248 6.94 -20.51 -15.24
N ALA A 249 5.62 -20.42 -15.40
CA ALA A 249 4.81 -21.50 -15.93
C ALA A 249 5.30 -21.92 -17.33
N THR A 250 5.56 -20.94 -18.21
CA THR A 250 6.07 -21.20 -19.57
C THR A 250 7.48 -21.80 -19.60
N THR A 251 8.34 -21.44 -18.65
CA THR A 251 9.73 -21.97 -18.60
C THR A 251 9.77 -23.45 -18.18
N THR A 252 8.73 -23.95 -17.49
CA THR A 252 8.67 -25.34 -17.01
C THR A 252 8.15 -26.31 -18.09
N THR A 253 7.47 -25.82 -19.12
CA THR A 253 6.85 -26.63 -20.18
C THR A 253 7.73 -26.85 -21.42
N VAL A 254 8.96 -26.31 -21.47
CA VAL A 254 9.91 -26.53 -22.57
C VAL A 254 11.04 -27.48 -22.16
N ALA A 255 10.69 -28.60 -21.53
CA ALA A 255 11.53 -29.80 -21.53
C ALA A 255 10.95 -30.76 -22.58
N GLY A 256 11.22 -30.44 -23.85
CA GLY A 256 10.85 -31.28 -24.98
C GLY A 256 11.44 -32.68 -24.83
N LYS A 257 10.58 -33.70 -24.88
CA LYS A 257 10.96 -35.10 -25.04
C LYS A 257 11.93 -35.21 -26.23
N PRO A 258 13.12 -35.82 -26.08
CA PRO A 258 14.02 -36.00 -27.21
C PRO A 258 13.31 -36.84 -28.29
N ALA A 259 13.29 -36.31 -29.51
CA ALA A 259 12.79 -37.01 -30.67
C ALA A 259 13.60 -38.30 -30.86
N LYS A 260 12.88 -39.42 -30.98
CA LYS A 260 13.45 -40.73 -31.26
C LYS A 260 14.02 -40.67 -32.68
N ALA A 261 15.34 -40.77 -32.82
CA ALA A 261 15.97 -40.95 -34.13
C ALA A 261 15.48 -42.27 -34.74
N THR A 262 14.74 -42.19 -35.84
CA THR A 262 14.50 -43.33 -36.72
C THR A 262 15.69 -43.46 -37.67
N ALA A 263 16.39 -44.58 -37.56
CA ALA A 263 17.38 -45.00 -38.54
C ALA A 263 16.69 -45.41 -39.85
N ALA A 264 17.24 -44.94 -40.97
CA ALA A 264 17.16 -45.54 -42.28
C ALA A 264 18.50 -45.28 -42.98
#